data_AF-A0AA35SYQ8-F1
#
_entry.id   AF-A0AA35SYQ8-F1
#
_cell.length_a   1.000
_cell.length_b   1.000
_cell.length_c   1.000
_cell.angle_alpha   90.00
_cell.angle_beta   90.00
_cell.angle_gamma   90.00
#
_symmetry.space_group_name_H-M   'P 1'
#
loop_
_entity.id
_entity.type
_entity.pdbx_description
1 polymer ?
#
loop_
_entity_poly.entity_id
_entity_poly.type
_entity_poly.pdbx_seq_one_letter_code
_entity_poly.pdbx_strand_id
1 'polypeptide(L)'
;MRKLFERTVRTAVTMKLVDLAVQAVDGTKVVANASLNRSYDAEGLRGLLERLESAIADLEAQNEAGEDTAVAHLPEELADKEVLREQVRQAMDDLTSQKRHKRINLTDPDARLMKGRQGIVAGYNAQAMVSPTETDGGATGMLVTAVDVVDAANDNALLVPMVEQAEETTGTRAQMTLADAGYFAASHLAECTRRGQQVVVSESRQRFLKDPYHKDQFTYNEPSDSFTCPQGQTLKFVRIQHANGVPLRLYRASGAVCQACPAFRACTRAKEIGRSLAIGPHDAVLRRHRAWMSTQQPKKLMG
;
A
#
# COMPACT_ATOMS: atom_id res chain seq x y z
N MET A 1 -5.90 26.43 5.47
CA MET A 1 -5.26 25.47 6.41
C MET A 1 -3.93 24.93 5.90
N ARG A 2 -3.82 24.28 4.73
CA ARG A 2 -2.55 23.69 4.23
C ARG A 2 -1.35 24.66 4.17
N LYS A 3 -1.52 25.83 3.55
CA LYS A 3 -0.50 26.89 3.51
C LYS A 3 -0.06 27.39 4.90
N LEU A 4 -0.97 27.36 5.90
CA LEU A 4 -0.64 27.75 7.26
C LEU A 4 0.22 26.67 7.92
N PHE A 5 -0.16 25.40 7.77
CA PHE A 5 0.63 24.26 8.23
C PHE A 5 2.05 24.29 7.65
N GLU A 6 2.19 24.43 6.33
CA GLU A 6 3.49 24.54 5.65
C GLU A 6 4.33 25.68 6.21
N ARG A 7 3.75 26.87 6.38
CA ARG A 7 4.45 28.02 6.95
C ARG A 7 4.89 27.78 8.39
N THR A 8 4.06 27.13 9.21
CA THR A 8 4.39 26.80 10.60
C THR A 8 5.58 25.84 10.66
N VAL A 9 5.53 24.74 9.90
CA VAL A 9 6.62 23.75 9.85
C VAL A 9 7.90 24.38 9.31
N ARG A 10 7.81 25.15 8.22
CA ARG A 10 8.98 25.83 7.63
C ARG A 10 9.59 26.88 8.57
N THR A 11 8.77 27.53 9.39
CA THR A 11 9.25 28.43 10.44
C THR A 11 10.04 27.65 11.50
N ALA A 12 9.52 26.53 11.98
CA ALA A 12 10.20 25.68 12.96
C ALA A 12 11.56 25.15 12.41
N VAL A 13 11.60 24.74 11.14
CA VAL A 13 12.85 24.33 10.46
C VAL A 13 13.84 25.51 10.36
N THR A 14 13.37 26.70 9.97
CA THR A 14 14.23 27.90 9.87
C THR A 14 14.80 28.30 11.23
N MET A 15 14.02 28.13 12.30
CA MET A 15 14.44 28.34 13.68
C MET A 15 15.31 27.19 14.23
N LYS A 16 15.62 26.17 13.43
CA LYS A 16 16.42 24.99 13.82
C LYS A 16 15.83 24.19 14.98
N LEU A 17 14.50 24.21 15.12
CA LEU A 17 13.78 23.46 16.15
C LEU A 17 13.51 22.01 15.76
N VAL A 18 13.79 21.64 14.51
CA VAL A 18 13.47 20.32 13.94
C VAL A 18 14.76 19.67 13.48
N ASP A 19 15.02 18.47 13.99
CA ASP A 19 16.07 17.60 13.48
C ASP A 19 15.54 16.81 12.29
N LEU A 20 16.13 17.03 11.12
CA LEU A 20 15.81 16.34 9.87
C LEU A 20 16.84 15.25 9.53
N ALA A 21 17.70 14.85 10.47
CA ALA A 21 18.54 13.67 10.31
C ALA A 21 17.68 12.40 10.17
N VAL A 22 16.58 12.33 10.93
CA VAL A 22 15.64 11.21 10.91
C VAL A 22 14.20 11.72 10.88
N GLN A 23 13.36 11.04 10.10
CA GLN A 23 11.91 11.18 10.15
C GLN A 23 11.26 9.80 10.25
N ALA A 24 10.02 9.73 10.71
CA ALA A 24 9.26 8.49 10.80
C ALA A 24 7.89 8.65 10.17
N VAL A 25 7.43 7.64 9.45
CA VAL A 25 6.07 7.58 8.89
C VAL A 25 5.27 6.48 9.60
N ASP A 26 4.03 6.82 9.96
CA ASP A 26 3.06 5.86 10.48
C ASP A 26 1.66 6.15 9.93
N GLY A 27 0.85 5.09 9.89
CA GLY A 27 -0.48 5.08 9.32
C GLY A 27 -1.51 4.57 10.31
N THR A 28 -2.67 5.20 10.36
CA THR A 28 -3.79 4.74 11.18
C THR A 28 -5.09 4.73 10.40
N LYS A 29 -5.91 3.71 10.64
CA LYS A 29 -7.22 3.59 9.98
C LYS A 29 -8.22 4.42 10.79
N VAL A 30 -8.86 5.37 10.12
CA VAL A 30 -9.87 6.26 10.71
C VAL A 30 -11.23 5.88 10.16
N VAL A 31 -12.20 5.69 11.04
CA VAL A 31 -13.56 5.30 10.68
C VAL A 31 -14.26 6.46 9.99
N ALA A 32 -14.88 6.21 8.85
CA ALA A 32 -15.72 7.18 8.16
C ALA A 32 -17.11 7.24 8.79
N ASN A 33 -17.91 8.24 8.43
CA ASN A 33 -19.35 8.23 8.73
C ASN A 33 -20.09 7.26 7.80
N ALA A 34 -19.68 5.99 7.80
CA ALA A 34 -20.07 4.99 6.83
C ALA A 34 -20.28 3.64 7.53
N SER A 35 -21.49 3.11 7.43
CA SER A 35 -21.79 1.77 7.97
C SER A 35 -21.27 0.68 7.07
N LEU A 36 -20.64 -0.35 7.64
CA LEU A 36 -20.22 -1.56 6.91
C LEU A 36 -21.37 -2.19 6.13
N ASN A 37 -22.58 -2.20 6.70
CA ASN A 37 -23.77 -2.79 6.10
C ASN A 37 -24.29 -2.01 4.88
N ARG A 38 -23.81 -0.78 4.69
CA ARG A 38 -24.11 0.04 3.50
C ARG A 38 -23.03 -0.05 2.43
N SER A 39 -22.11 -1.01 2.54
CA SER A 39 -21.05 -1.28 1.56
C SER A 39 -21.43 -2.47 0.67
N TYR A 40 -21.72 -2.22 -0.60
CA TYR A 40 -22.23 -3.24 -1.53
C TYR A 40 -21.22 -3.51 -2.66
N ASP A 41 -21.18 -4.75 -3.14
CA ASP A 41 -20.58 -5.09 -4.43
C ASP A 41 -21.62 -4.96 -5.57
N ALA A 42 -21.20 -5.24 -6.80
CA ALA A 42 -22.05 -5.12 -7.98
C ALA A 42 -23.30 -6.03 -7.94
N GLU A 43 -23.22 -7.17 -7.25
CA GLU A 43 -24.37 -8.06 -7.08
C GLU A 43 -25.33 -7.51 -6.02
N GLY A 44 -24.79 -7.08 -4.87
CA GLY A 44 -25.55 -6.46 -3.81
C GLY A 44 -26.28 -5.18 -4.23
N LEU A 45 -25.68 -4.37 -5.11
CA LEU A 45 -26.33 -3.17 -5.67
C LEU A 45 -27.49 -3.54 -6.60
N ARG A 46 -27.33 -4.55 -7.47
CA ARG A 46 -28.41 -5.02 -8.36
C ARG A 46 -29.59 -5.53 -7.56
N GLY A 47 -29.36 -6.40 -6.58
CA GLY A 47 -30.43 -6.90 -5.71
C GLY A 47 -31.04 -5.83 -4.80
N LEU A 48 -30.33 -4.73 -4.52
CA LEU A 48 -30.93 -3.57 -3.84
C LEU A 48 -31.80 -2.75 -4.80
N LEU A 49 -31.36 -2.53 -6.04
CA LEU A 49 -32.12 -1.82 -7.06
C LEU A 49 -33.45 -2.52 -7.36
N GLU A 50 -33.42 -3.85 -7.58
CA GLU A 50 -34.63 -4.64 -7.84
C GLU A 50 -35.67 -4.51 -6.72
N ARG A 51 -35.22 -4.56 -5.46
CA ARG A 51 -36.11 -4.37 -4.29
C ARG A 51 -36.66 -2.96 -4.19
N LEU A 52 -35.86 -1.94 -4.53
CA LEU A 52 -36.31 -0.55 -4.56
C LEU A 52 -37.34 -0.32 -5.65
N GLU A 53 -37.11 -0.84 -6.85
CA GLU A 53 -38.04 -0.72 -7.97
C GLU A 53 -39.38 -1.40 -7.66
N SER A 54 -39.37 -2.59 -7.04
CA SER A 54 -40.60 -3.23 -6.55
C SER A 54 -41.32 -2.40 -5.49
N ALA A 55 -40.60 -1.88 -4.50
CA ALA A 55 -41.21 -1.10 -3.42
C ALA A 55 -41.79 0.25 -3.90
N ILE A 56 -41.15 0.89 -4.89
CA ILE A 56 -41.66 2.12 -5.52
C ILE A 56 -42.96 1.81 -6.26
N ALA A 57 -42.98 0.75 -7.08
CA ALA A 57 -44.18 0.35 -7.81
C ALA A 57 -45.37 0.03 -6.89
N ASP A 58 -45.12 -0.63 -5.76
CA ASP A 58 -46.16 -0.93 -4.77
C ASP A 58 -46.73 0.34 -4.12
N LEU A 59 -45.89 1.34 -3.84
CA LEU A 59 -46.31 2.63 -3.28
C LEU A 59 -47.09 3.48 -4.29
N GLU A 60 -46.65 3.50 -5.56
CA GLU A 60 -47.34 4.19 -6.65
C GLU A 60 -48.75 3.60 -6.84
N ALA A 61 -48.87 2.28 -6.88
CA ALA A 61 -50.17 1.60 -7.01
C ALA A 61 -51.11 1.87 -5.82
N GLN A 62 -50.58 1.94 -4.60
CA GLN A 62 -51.38 2.29 -3.41
C GLN A 62 -51.89 3.74 -3.47
N ASN A 63 -51.09 4.66 -3.99
CA ASN A 63 -51.48 6.06 -4.18
C ASN A 63 -52.57 6.22 -5.25
N GLU A 64 -52.53 5.44 -6.33
CA GLU A 64 -53.55 5.50 -7.39
C GLU A 64 -54.89 4.86 -6.98
N ALA A 65 -54.88 3.90 -6.06
CA ALA A 65 -56.06 3.15 -5.63
C ALA A 65 -56.86 3.80 -4.47
N GLY A 66 -56.35 4.86 -3.84
CA GLY A 66 -56.99 5.53 -2.71
C GLY A 66 -57.86 6.73 -3.10
N GLU A 67 -59.19 6.62 -2.96
CA GLU A 67 -60.12 7.76 -3.03
C GLU A 67 -60.01 8.63 -1.76
N ASP A 68 -59.44 9.83 -1.92
CA ASP A 68 -59.41 11.01 -1.05
C ASP A 68 -59.91 10.88 0.41
N THR A 69 -59.01 10.93 1.39
CA THR A 69 -59.08 11.88 2.53
C THR A 69 -57.85 11.79 3.45
N ALA A 70 -57.27 12.97 3.71
CA ALA A 70 -56.47 13.34 4.88
C ALA A 70 -55.06 12.70 5.06
N VAL A 71 -54.08 13.56 4.73
CA VAL A 71 -52.65 13.56 5.06
C VAL A 71 -51.75 12.74 4.12
N ALA A 72 -51.12 13.49 3.21
CA ALA A 72 -50.02 13.12 2.34
C ALA A 72 -48.78 12.64 3.12
N HIS A 73 -48.84 11.47 3.75
CA HIS A 73 -47.71 10.85 4.42
C HIS A 73 -46.88 9.93 3.50
N LEU A 74 -47.41 9.55 2.34
CA LEU A 74 -46.72 8.69 1.36
C LEU A 74 -45.75 9.38 0.36
N PRO A 75 -45.82 10.70 0.06
CA PRO A 75 -44.88 11.33 -0.88
C PRO A 75 -43.45 11.39 -0.37
N GLU A 76 -43.26 11.54 0.94
CA GLU A 76 -41.92 11.65 1.55
C GLU A 76 -41.18 10.30 1.49
N GLU A 77 -41.86 9.20 1.83
CA GLU A 77 -41.28 7.86 1.74
C GLU A 77 -41.00 7.46 0.28
N LEU A 78 -41.88 7.82 -0.65
CA LEU A 78 -41.65 7.60 -2.09
C LEU A 78 -40.43 8.40 -2.56
N ALA A 79 -40.36 9.70 -2.23
CA ALA A 79 -39.24 10.56 -2.56
C ALA A 79 -37.91 10.03 -2.00
N ASP A 80 -37.89 9.55 -0.75
CA ASP A 80 -36.71 8.94 -0.14
C ASP A 80 -36.25 7.68 -0.88
N LYS A 81 -37.19 6.82 -1.30
CA LYS A 81 -36.85 5.63 -2.10
C LYS A 81 -36.37 5.98 -3.50
N GLU A 82 -36.93 7.01 -4.13
CA GLU A 82 -36.47 7.49 -5.43
C GLU A 82 -35.05 8.09 -5.35
N VAL A 83 -34.75 8.86 -4.30
CA VAL A 83 -33.40 9.36 -4.04
C VAL A 83 -32.43 8.20 -3.85
N LEU A 84 -32.81 7.19 -3.06
CA LEU A 84 -31.97 6.00 -2.85
C LEU A 84 -31.80 5.19 -4.14
N ARG A 85 -32.83 5.07 -4.98
CA ARG A 85 -32.75 4.42 -6.30
C ARG A 85 -31.69 5.09 -7.17
N GLU A 86 -31.68 6.42 -7.21
CA GLU A 86 -30.70 7.17 -7.99
C GLU A 86 -29.28 7.03 -7.41
N GLN A 87 -29.14 7.07 -6.09
CA GLN A 87 -27.86 6.79 -5.42
C GLN A 87 -27.31 5.40 -5.76
N VAL A 88 -28.17 4.38 -5.83
CA VAL A 88 -27.76 3.02 -6.19
C VAL A 88 -27.31 2.94 -7.65
N ARG A 89 -28.01 3.62 -8.57
CA ARG A 89 -27.62 3.70 -9.99
C ARG A 89 -26.27 4.38 -10.16
N GLN A 90 -26.08 5.55 -9.54
CA GLN A 90 -24.79 6.23 -9.55
C GLN A 90 -23.67 5.36 -8.96
N ALA A 91 -23.94 4.66 -7.86
CA ALA A 91 -22.97 3.77 -7.24
C ALA A 91 -22.59 2.57 -8.14
N MET A 92 -23.51 2.07 -8.97
CA MET A 92 -23.21 1.03 -9.95
C MET A 92 -22.32 1.56 -11.08
N ASP A 93 -22.58 2.78 -11.56
CA ASP A 93 -21.77 3.45 -12.58
C ASP A 93 -20.35 3.75 -12.07
N ASP A 94 -20.24 4.24 -10.84
CA ASP A 94 -18.97 4.49 -10.16
C ASP A 94 -18.17 3.20 -9.99
N LEU A 95 -18.81 2.11 -9.56
CA LEU A 95 -18.15 0.81 -9.39
C LEU A 95 -17.62 0.26 -10.72
N THR A 96 -18.35 0.50 -11.81
CA THR A 96 -17.97 0.07 -13.17
C THR A 96 -16.84 0.93 -13.74
N SER A 97 -16.93 2.25 -13.57
CA SER A 97 -15.95 3.21 -14.10
C SER A 97 -14.63 3.16 -13.36
N GLN A 98 -14.65 3.02 -12.04
CA GLN A 98 -13.46 3.16 -11.23
C GLN A 98 -12.56 1.92 -11.25
N LYS A 99 -13.01 0.75 -11.76
CA LYS A 99 -12.31 -0.56 -11.98
C LYS A 99 -11.46 -1.15 -10.84
N ARG A 100 -11.11 -0.35 -9.83
CA ARG A 100 -10.22 -0.62 -8.70
C ARG A 100 -11.01 -1.00 -7.45
N HIS A 101 -12.29 -0.64 -7.41
CA HIS A 101 -13.17 -0.89 -6.27
C HIS A 101 -14.00 -2.14 -6.51
N LYS A 102 -14.02 -3.02 -5.50
CA LYS A 102 -14.90 -4.21 -5.49
C LYS A 102 -16.22 -3.94 -4.79
N ARG A 103 -16.24 -2.94 -3.92
CA ARG A 103 -17.39 -2.53 -3.12
C ARG A 103 -17.40 -1.01 -2.99
N ILE A 104 -18.58 -0.43 -2.89
CA ILE A 104 -18.83 0.99 -2.69
C ILE A 104 -19.81 1.17 -1.53
N ASN A 105 -19.64 2.23 -0.76
CA ASN A 105 -20.56 2.54 0.33
C ASN A 105 -21.57 3.61 -0.11
N LEU A 106 -22.85 3.37 0.12
CA LEU A 106 -23.91 4.29 -0.32
C LEU A 106 -24.00 5.58 0.53
N THR A 107 -23.39 5.62 1.71
CA THR A 107 -23.35 6.83 2.56
C THR A 107 -22.10 7.66 2.30
N ASP A 108 -20.97 7.00 2.11
CA ASP A 108 -19.69 7.63 1.80
C ASP A 108 -19.00 6.86 0.66
N PRO A 109 -19.23 7.24 -0.61
CA PRO A 109 -18.71 6.53 -1.78
C PRO A 109 -17.18 6.44 -1.84
N ASP A 110 -16.45 7.31 -1.12
CA ASP A 110 -14.99 7.34 -1.07
C ASP A 110 -14.43 6.44 0.03
N ALA A 111 -15.22 6.12 1.07
CA ALA A 111 -14.82 5.21 2.13
C ALA A 111 -14.51 3.81 1.57
N ARG A 112 -13.51 3.16 2.18
CA ARG A 112 -13.10 1.80 1.81
C ARG A 112 -13.18 0.87 2.99
N LEU A 113 -13.41 -0.41 2.71
CA LEU A 113 -13.27 -1.46 3.69
C LEU A 113 -11.78 -1.70 3.98
N MET A 114 -11.38 -1.40 5.22
CA MET A 114 -10.00 -1.50 5.67
C MET A 114 -9.94 -2.40 6.90
N LYS A 115 -8.86 -3.20 7.00
CA LYS A 115 -8.59 -3.97 8.22
C LYS A 115 -7.96 -3.04 9.26
N GLY A 116 -8.75 -2.65 10.27
CA GLY A 116 -8.28 -1.95 11.45
C GLY A 116 -7.82 -2.90 12.55
N ARG A 117 -7.49 -2.34 13.73
CA ARG A 117 -7.05 -3.12 14.91
C ARG A 117 -8.16 -4.00 15.49
N GLN A 118 -9.41 -3.55 15.44
CA GLN A 118 -10.58 -4.22 16.04
C GLN A 118 -11.44 -4.98 15.04
N GLY A 119 -11.04 -5.06 13.77
CA GLY A 119 -11.82 -5.71 12.71
C GLY A 119 -11.81 -4.92 11.41
N ILE A 120 -12.73 -5.25 10.52
CA ILE A 120 -12.92 -4.51 9.26
C ILE A 120 -13.77 -3.28 9.55
N VAL A 121 -13.36 -2.12 9.04
CA VAL A 121 -14.09 -0.85 9.16
C VAL A 121 -14.25 -0.21 7.79
N ALA A 122 -15.33 0.54 7.57
CA ALA A 122 -15.42 1.46 6.44
C ALA A 122 -14.75 2.78 6.85
N GLY A 123 -13.73 3.20 6.12
CA GLY A 123 -12.91 4.32 6.56
C GLY A 123 -11.84 4.73 5.57
N TYR A 124 -10.89 5.49 6.11
CA TYR A 124 -9.75 6.04 5.41
C TYR A 124 -8.46 5.65 6.13
N ASN A 125 -7.35 5.81 5.43
CA ASN A 125 -6.02 5.60 5.96
C ASN A 125 -5.36 6.96 6.15
N ALA A 126 -5.33 7.44 7.39
CA ALA A 126 -4.61 8.65 7.75
C ALA A 126 -3.13 8.35 7.91
N GLN A 127 -2.29 9.23 7.39
CA GLN A 127 -0.84 9.09 7.34
C GLN A 127 -0.21 10.31 7.99
N ALA A 128 0.84 10.11 8.77
CA ALA A 128 1.63 11.20 9.33
C ALA A 128 3.12 10.93 9.17
N MET A 129 3.86 11.93 8.71
CA MET A 129 5.31 11.98 8.83
C MET A 129 5.66 12.87 10.01
N VAL A 130 6.55 12.40 10.87
CA VAL A 130 7.05 13.16 12.02
C VAL A 130 8.56 13.26 12.00
N SER A 131 9.09 14.36 12.54
CA SER A 131 10.52 14.57 12.73
C SER A 131 10.78 15.04 14.16
N PRO A 132 11.87 14.58 14.81
CA PRO A 132 12.18 15.01 16.17
C PRO A 132 12.36 16.51 16.25
N THR A 133 12.00 17.08 17.39
CA THR A 133 12.30 18.47 17.72
C THR A 133 13.29 18.53 18.85
N GLU A 134 14.30 19.39 18.69
CA GLU A 134 15.23 19.74 19.76
C GLU A 134 15.02 21.20 20.12
N THR A 135 14.90 21.47 21.42
CA THR A 135 14.77 22.82 21.96
C THR A 135 15.93 23.10 22.90
N ASP A 136 16.31 24.37 23.05
CA ASP A 136 17.43 24.80 23.89
C ASP A 136 17.31 24.37 25.37
N GLY A 137 16.11 23.99 25.83
CA GLY A 137 15.85 23.45 27.17
C GLY A 137 15.97 21.93 27.31
N GLY A 138 16.40 21.21 26.27
CA GLY A 138 16.51 19.75 26.25
C GLY A 138 15.17 19.01 26.15
N ALA A 139 14.06 19.73 25.96
CA ALA A 139 12.76 19.09 25.73
C ALA A 139 12.74 18.52 24.30
N THR A 140 12.60 17.20 24.23
CA THR A 140 12.47 16.44 22.98
C THR A 140 11.00 16.24 22.66
N GLY A 141 10.64 16.47 21.40
CA GLY A 141 9.27 16.31 20.91
C GLY A 141 9.25 15.76 19.48
N MET A 142 8.07 15.73 18.88
CA MET A 142 7.88 15.35 17.49
C MET A 142 7.04 16.42 16.81
N LEU A 143 7.50 16.88 15.64
CA LEU A 143 6.73 17.77 14.77
C LEU A 143 6.19 16.98 13.59
N VAL A 144 4.90 17.11 13.31
CA VAL A 144 4.31 16.57 12.09
C VAL A 144 4.79 17.41 10.90
N THR A 145 5.49 16.77 9.96
CA THR A 145 6.05 17.41 8.76
C THR A 145 5.25 17.10 7.50
N ALA A 146 4.43 16.06 7.51
CA ALA A 146 3.47 15.76 6.44
C ALA A 146 2.25 15.03 7.00
N VAL A 147 1.09 15.24 6.39
CA VAL A 147 -0.16 14.57 6.74
C VAL A 147 -0.98 14.35 5.49
N ASP A 148 -1.57 13.17 5.38
CA ASP A 148 -2.50 12.84 4.30
C ASP A 148 -3.59 11.87 4.77
N VAL A 149 -4.72 11.86 4.06
CA VAL A 149 -5.83 10.93 4.28
C VAL A 149 -6.19 10.30 2.95
N VAL A 150 -5.90 9.01 2.81
CA VAL A 150 -6.05 8.30 1.53
C VAL A 150 -7.07 7.17 1.63
N ASP A 151 -7.63 6.81 0.48
CA ASP A 151 -8.54 5.67 0.34
C ASP A 151 -7.77 4.33 0.17
N ALA A 152 -6.44 4.33 0.24
CA ALA A 152 -5.64 3.12 0.13
C ALA A 152 -5.74 2.25 1.39
N ALA A 153 -6.26 1.03 1.25
CA ALA A 153 -6.45 0.10 2.38
C ALA A 153 -5.14 -0.42 3.01
N ASN A 154 -4.01 -0.28 2.31
CA ASN A 154 -2.69 -0.69 2.80
C ASN A 154 -1.63 0.37 2.50
N ASP A 155 -0.52 0.29 3.22
CA ASP A 155 0.51 1.33 3.28
C ASP A 155 1.65 1.15 2.26
N ASN A 156 1.65 0.05 1.50
CA ASN A 156 2.76 -0.33 0.59
C ASN A 156 3.08 0.73 -0.46
N ALA A 157 2.10 1.57 -0.81
CA ALA A 157 2.23 2.61 -1.85
C ALA A 157 2.34 4.03 -1.27
N LEU A 158 2.52 4.21 0.04
CA LEU A 158 2.41 5.53 0.68
C LEU A 158 3.74 6.12 1.15
N LEU A 159 4.84 5.34 1.16
CA LEU A 159 6.14 5.83 1.62
C LEU A 159 6.67 7.02 0.80
N VAL A 160 6.80 6.86 -0.52
CA VAL A 160 7.37 7.90 -1.39
C VAL A 160 6.51 9.17 -1.36
N PRO A 161 5.17 9.12 -1.52
CA PRO A 161 4.32 10.30 -1.41
C PRO A 161 4.51 11.08 -0.10
N MET A 162 4.54 10.39 1.04
CA MET A 162 4.73 11.05 2.34
C MET A 162 6.11 11.69 2.47
N VAL A 163 7.14 11.07 1.91
CA VAL A 163 8.51 11.62 1.91
C VAL A 163 8.63 12.84 0.98
N GLU A 164 7.94 12.86 -0.17
CA GLU A 164 7.86 14.04 -1.05
C GLU A 164 7.15 15.19 -0.37
N GLN A 165 5.98 14.93 0.22
CA GLN A 165 5.21 15.94 0.93
C GLN A 165 5.99 16.54 2.11
N ALA A 166 6.72 15.70 2.86
CA ALA A 166 7.55 16.17 3.96
C ALA A 166 8.68 17.08 3.46
N GLU A 167 9.38 16.70 2.40
CA GLU A 167 10.45 17.50 1.79
C GLU A 167 9.93 18.85 1.24
N GLU A 168 8.74 18.87 0.63
CA GLU A 168 8.09 20.10 0.18
C GLU A 168 7.77 21.03 1.36
N THR A 169 7.17 20.48 2.41
CA THR A 169 6.73 21.21 3.60
C THR A 169 7.92 21.80 4.37
N THR A 170 8.94 20.99 4.64
CA THR A 170 10.15 21.41 5.37
C THR A 170 11.10 22.23 4.49
N GLY A 171 11.01 22.08 3.17
CA GLY A 171 11.99 22.61 2.22
C GLY A 171 13.36 21.92 2.29
N THR A 172 13.48 20.83 3.05
CA THR A 172 14.73 20.10 3.28
C THR A 172 14.49 18.61 3.30
N ARG A 173 15.31 17.87 2.57
CA ARG A 173 15.26 16.41 2.52
C ARG A 173 15.82 15.79 3.80
N ALA A 174 15.04 14.95 4.47
CA ALA A 174 15.55 14.15 5.57
C ALA A 174 16.50 13.05 5.06
N GLN A 175 17.56 12.76 5.82
CA GLN A 175 18.57 11.76 5.43
C GLN A 175 18.05 10.33 5.60
N MET A 176 17.30 10.10 6.67
CA MET A 176 16.79 8.79 7.04
C MET A 176 15.29 8.80 7.33
N THR A 177 14.57 7.78 6.84
CA THR A 177 13.14 7.58 7.08
C THR A 177 12.91 6.24 7.77
N LEU A 178 12.30 6.24 8.95
CA LEU A 178 11.82 5.05 9.65
C LEU A 178 10.39 4.75 9.19
N ALA A 179 10.09 3.48 8.91
CA ALA A 179 8.76 3.07 8.50
C ALA A 179 8.42 1.66 9.00
N ASP A 180 7.13 1.41 9.24
CA ASP A 180 6.63 0.08 9.57
C ASP A 180 6.77 -0.91 8.39
N ALA A 181 6.61 -2.21 8.67
CA ALA A 181 6.73 -3.25 7.64
C ALA A 181 5.64 -3.20 6.56
N GLY A 182 4.55 -2.48 6.78
CA GLY A 182 3.47 -2.21 5.83
C GLY A 182 3.88 -1.24 4.71
N TYR A 183 4.89 -0.38 4.94
CA TYR A 183 5.48 0.48 3.91
C TYR A 183 6.54 -0.22 3.03
N PHE A 184 6.84 -1.51 3.28
CA PHE A 184 7.87 -2.21 2.53
C PHE A 184 7.45 -2.47 1.08
N ALA A 185 8.04 -1.72 0.14
CA ALA A 185 7.94 -1.97 -1.30
C ALA A 185 9.29 -1.78 -2.00
N ALA A 186 9.67 -2.74 -2.85
CA ALA A 186 10.96 -2.73 -3.54
C ALA A 186 11.16 -1.50 -4.44
N SER A 187 10.09 -1.07 -5.12
CA SER A 187 10.07 0.13 -5.95
C SER A 187 10.27 1.40 -5.13
N HIS A 188 9.69 1.46 -3.94
CA HIS A 188 9.77 2.62 -3.05
C HIS A 188 11.16 2.73 -2.41
N LEU A 189 11.73 1.60 -1.99
CA LEU A 189 13.13 1.55 -1.55
C LEU A 189 14.08 1.99 -2.66
N ALA A 190 13.84 1.56 -3.90
CA ALA A 190 14.64 1.99 -5.04
C ALA A 190 14.52 3.50 -5.30
N GLU A 191 13.31 4.06 -5.20
CA GLU A 191 13.08 5.50 -5.35
C GLU A 191 13.75 6.31 -4.24
N CYS A 192 13.56 5.96 -2.97
CA CYS A 192 14.25 6.62 -1.86
C CYS A 192 15.77 6.52 -2.00
N THR A 193 16.30 5.37 -2.44
CA THR A 193 17.74 5.21 -2.71
C THR A 193 18.22 6.14 -3.82
N ARG A 194 17.46 6.28 -4.93
CA ARG A 194 17.77 7.25 -6.01
C ARG A 194 17.79 8.68 -5.50
N ARG A 195 16.91 8.98 -4.55
CA ARG A 195 16.82 10.26 -3.84
C ARG A 195 17.92 10.44 -2.78
N GLY A 196 18.82 9.48 -2.58
CA GLY A 196 19.85 9.55 -1.54
C GLY A 196 19.29 9.51 -0.12
N GLN A 197 18.08 8.99 0.06
CA GLN A 197 17.43 8.82 1.36
C GLN A 197 17.50 7.36 1.79
N GLN A 198 17.99 7.15 3.01
CA GLN A 198 18.05 5.82 3.59
C GLN A 198 16.74 5.49 4.28
N VAL A 199 16.15 4.33 3.96
CA VAL A 199 14.89 3.89 4.58
C VAL A 199 15.18 2.74 5.53
N VAL A 200 14.66 2.83 6.75
CA VAL A 200 14.70 1.77 7.74
C VAL A 200 13.31 1.15 7.81
N VAL A 201 13.17 0.00 7.15
CA VAL A 201 11.91 -0.71 7.06
C VAL A 201 12.16 -2.21 7.09
N SER A 202 11.39 -2.90 7.92
CA SER A 202 11.46 -4.36 8.05
C SER A 202 10.67 -5.05 6.93
N GLU A 203 11.28 -6.05 6.30
CA GLU A 203 10.56 -6.91 5.36
C GLU A 203 9.75 -7.95 6.14
N SER A 204 8.43 -8.00 5.97
CA SER A 204 7.53 -8.90 6.70
C SER A 204 7.72 -10.39 6.35
N ARG A 205 8.49 -10.72 5.29
CA ARG A 205 8.73 -12.08 4.79
C ARG A 205 10.11 -12.65 5.17
N GLN A 206 10.64 -12.29 6.34
CA GLN A 206 11.99 -12.67 6.80
C GLN A 206 12.28 -14.18 6.79
N ARG A 207 11.26 -15.04 6.99
CA ARG A 207 11.44 -16.50 6.99
C ARG A 207 12.06 -17.04 5.69
N PHE A 208 11.73 -16.42 4.55
CA PHE A 208 12.23 -16.86 3.24
C PHE A 208 13.67 -16.38 2.99
N LEU A 209 14.11 -15.34 3.69
CA LEU A 209 15.49 -14.84 3.60
C LEU A 209 16.49 -15.77 4.28
N LYS A 210 16.02 -16.62 5.20
CA LYS A 210 16.84 -17.63 5.89
C LYS A 210 17.12 -18.87 5.04
N ASP A 211 16.48 -19.02 3.88
CA ASP A 211 16.74 -20.13 2.97
C ASP A 211 18.19 -20.02 2.42
N PRO A 212 19.06 -21.03 2.63
CA PRO A 212 20.42 -21.06 2.09
C PRO A 212 20.49 -20.97 0.56
N TYR A 213 19.37 -21.22 -0.12
CA TYR A 213 19.23 -21.10 -1.57
C TYR A 213 18.28 -19.97 -1.95
N HIS A 214 18.06 -18.98 -1.09
CA HIS A 214 17.40 -17.74 -1.48
C HIS A 214 18.20 -17.04 -2.61
N LYS A 215 17.53 -16.28 -3.49
CA LYS A 215 18.19 -15.60 -4.63
C LYS A 215 19.31 -14.63 -4.23
N ASP A 216 19.30 -14.15 -2.99
CA ASP A 216 20.37 -13.28 -2.46
C ASP A 216 21.68 -14.03 -2.18
N GLN A 217 21.64 -15.36 -2.07
CA GLN A 217 22.81 -16.22 -1.91
C GLN A 217 23.51 -16.50 -3.25
N PHE A 218 23.00 -15.96 -4.36
CA PHE A 218 23.58 -16.11 -5.69
C PHE A 218 24.33 -14.82 -6.08
N THR A 219 25.59 -14.97 -6.45
CA THR A 219 26.47 -13.84 -6.80
C THR A 219 26.30 -13.51 -8.27
N TYR A 220 26.05 -12.25 -8.60
CA TYR A 220 25.98 -11.79 -9.99
C TYR A 220 27.40 -11.56 -10.52
N ASN A 221 27.67 -12.05 -11.73
CA ASN A 221 28.87 -11.81 -12.50
C ASN A 221 28.50 -10.94 -13.70
N GLU A 222 28.91 -9.67 -13.63
CA GLU A 222 28.60 -8.64 -14.62
C GLU A 222 29.28 -8.90 -15.98
N PRO A 223 30.59 -9.24 -16.08
CA PRO A 223 31.24 -9.55 -17.35
C PRO A 223 30.55 -10.63 -18.19
N SER A 224 30.02 -11.68 -17.55
CA SER A 224 29.41 -12.81 -18.26
C SER A 224 27.87 -12.82 -18.21
N ASP A 225 27.27 -11.76 -17.68
CA ASP A 225 25.83 -11.64 -17.43
C ASP A 225 25.20 -12.93 -16.88
N SER A 226 25.71 -13.37 -15.74
CA SER A 226 25.35 -14.66 -15.16
C SER A 226 25.34 -14.63 -13.64
N PHE A 227 24.75 -15.65 -13.03
CA PHE A 227 24.80 -15.82 -11.58
C PHE A 227 25.57 -17.09 -11.21
N THR A 228 26.34 -17.02 -10.14
CA THR A 228 26.97 -18.20 -9.51
C THR A 228 26.17 -18.58 -8.27
N CYS A 229 25.77 -19.85 -8.18
CA CYS A 229 25.04 -20.37 -7.03
C CYS A 229 25.97 -20.71 -5.85
N PRO A 230 25.42 -20.94 -4.64
CA PRO A 230 26.21 -21.36 -3.48
C PRO A 230 27.04 -22.64 -3.66
N GLN A 231 26.67 -23.48 -4.65
CA GLN A 231 27.37 -24.72 -5.00
C GLN A 231 28.35 -24.54 -6.19
N GLY A 232 28.66 -23.29 -6.54
CA GLY A 232 29.62 -22.94 -7.60
C GLY A 232 29.09 -23.05 -9.04
N GLN A 233 27.83 -23.42 -9.24
CA GLN A 233 27.26 -23.62 -10.58
C GLN A 233 26.79 -22.30 -11.20
N THR A 234 27.00 -22.16 -12.52
CA THR A 234 26.64 -20.95 -13.27
C THR A 234 25.21 -21.01 -13.80
N LEU A 235 24.48 -19.91 -13.66
CA LEU A 235 23.15 -19.66 -14.18
C LEU A 235 23.24 -18.58 -15.26
N LYS A 236 22.93 -18.94 -16.51
CA LYS A 236 23.00 -18.02 -17.64
C LYS A 236 21.67 -17.32 -17.87
N PHE A 237 21.71 -16.10 -18.40
CA PHE A 237 20.52 -15.41 -18.86
C PHE A 237 19.79 -16.23 -19.93
N VAL A 238 18.47 -16.30 -19.84
CA VAL A 238 17.62 -17.05 -20.78
C VAL A 238 16.68 -16.13 -21.54
N ARG A 239 15.89 -15.34 -20.80
CA ARG A 239 14.88 -14.44 -21.38
C ARG A 239 14.38 -13.42 -20.36
N ILE A 240 13.68 -12.41 -20.84
CA ILE A 240 12.83 -11.56 -20.01
C ILE A 240 11.42 -12.18 -19.98
N GLN A 241 10.83 -12.24 -18.80
CA GLN A 241 9.41 -12.57 -18.62
C GLN A 241 8.72 -11.42 -17.89
N HIS A 242 7.43 -11.23 -18.11
CA HIS A 242 6.65 -10.21 -17.41
C HIS A 242 5.81 -10.87 -16.34
N ALA A 243 5.87 -10.33 -15.12
CA ALA A 243 4.99 -10.72 -14.03
C ALA A 243 4.31 -9.46 -13.49
N ASN A 244 2.98 -9.38 -13.56
CA ASN A 244 2.21 -8.21 -13.16
C ASN A 244 2.71 -6.90 -13.80
N GLY A 245 3.08 -6.94 -15.08
CA GLY A 245 3.64 -5.80 -15.81
C GLY A 245 5.11 -5.47 -15.51
N VAL A 246 5.75 -6.16 -14.55
CA VAL A 246 7.16 -5.94 -14.19
C VAL A 246 8.05 -6.88 -15.01
N PRO A 247 9.08 -6.37 -15.71
CA PRO A 247 10.04 -7.21 -16.43
C PRO A 247 10.98 -7.92 -15.44
N LEU A 248 11.08 -9.23 -15.55
CA LEU A 248 11.95 -10.09 -14.76
C LEU A 248 12.96 -10.77 -15.70
N ARG A 249 14.25 -10.59 -15.42
CA ARG A 249 15.32 -11.30 -16.12
C ARG A 249 15.44 -12.70 -15.55
N LEU A 250 15.22 -13.71 -16.39
CA LEU A 250 15.25 -15.11 -16.00
C LEU A 250 16.63 -15.71 -16.29
N TYR A 251 17.25 -16.27 -15.25
CA TYR A 251 18.51 -17.00 -15.33
C TYR A 251 18.30 -18.46 -14.98
N ARG A 252 19.00 -19.38 -15.65
CA ARG A 252 18.88 -20.82 -15.40
C ARG A 252 20.23 -21.53 -15.38
N ALA A 253 20.35 -22.49 -14.47
CA ALA A 253 21.42 -23.47 -14.47
C ALA A 253 21.11 -24.61 -15.45
N SER A 254 22.11 -25.42 -15.76
CA SER A 254 21.91 -26.68 -16.47
C SER A 254 21.15 -27.69 -15.60
N GLY A 255 20.10 -28.31 -16.15
CA GLY A 255 19.33 -29.35 -15.46
C GLY A 255 20.19 -30.54 -15.06
N ALA A 256 21.03 -31.04 -15.97
CA ALA A 256 21.95 -32.15 -15.71
C ALA A 256 22.91 -31.84 -14.54
N VAL A 257 23.47 -30.63 -14.53
CA VAL A 257 24.35 -30.16 -13.45
C VAL A 257 23.62 -30.06 -12.12
N CYS A 258 22.38 -29.51 -12.13
CA CYS A 258 21.58 -29.42 -10.92
C CYS A 258 21.14 -30.79 -10.39
N GLN A 259 20.85 -31.76 -11.26
CA GLN A 259 20.46 -33.12 -10.85
C GLN A 259 21.61 -33.88 -10.18
N ALA A 260 22.83 -33.69 -10.67
CA ALA A 260 24.04 -34.28 -10.08
C ALA A 260 24.53 -33.52 -8.82
N CYS A 261 23.91 -32.39 -8.46
CA CYS A 261 24.34 -31.55 -7.35
C CYS A 261 23.87 -32.12 -6.00
N PRO A 262 24.72 -32.14 -4.94
CA PRO A 262 24.32 -32.56 -3.60
C PRO A 262 23.17 -31.74 -3.00
N ALA A 263 23.01 -30.49 -3.45
CA ALA A 263 21.93 -29.61 -3.04
C ALA A 263 20.62 -29.82 -3.81
N PHE A 264 20.54 -30.81 -4.72
CA PHE A 264 19.31 -31.13 -5.42
C PHE A 264 18.20 -31.49 -4.41
N ARG A 265 16.94 -31.19 -4.75
CA ARG A 265 15.76 -31.21 -3.85
C ARG A 265 15.70 -30.12 -2.78
N ALA A 266 16.82 -29.74 -2.17
CA ALA A 266 16.88 -28.62 -1.24
C ALA A 266 16.87 -27.27 -1.98
N CYS A 267 17.70 -27.12 -3.02
CA CYS A 267 17.82 -25.91 -3.82
C CYS A 267 16.77 -25.85 -4.95
N THR A 268 16.50 -26.95 -5.64
CA THR A 268 15.50 -27.01 -6.73
C THR A 268 14.96 -28.43 -6.87
N ARG A 269 13.71 -28.54 -7.33
CA ARG A 269 13.08 -29.82 -7.67
C ARG A 269 12.91 -30.02 -9.18
N ALA A 270 13.29 -29.02 -9.99
CA ALA A 270 13.16 -29.07 -11.44
C ALA A 270 14.33 -29.84 -12.07
N LYS A 271 14.03 -31.02 -12.62
CA LYS A 271 15.01 -31.93 -13.22
C LYS A 271 15.55 -31.38 -14.55
N GLU A 272 14.66 -31.11 -15.50
CA GLU A 272 15.04 -30.73 -16.88
C GLU A 272 15.69 -29.34 -16.95
N ILE A 273 15.12 -28.36 -16.25
CA ILE A 273 15.51 -26.95 -16.38
C ILE A 273 16.45 -26.46 -15.25
N GLY A 274 16.69 -27.28 -14.22
CA GLY A 274 17.54 -26.92 -13.09
C GLY A 274 17.02 -25.75 -12.24
N ARG A 275 17.92 -25.11 -11.48
CA ARG A 275 17.60 -23.93 -10.67
C ARG A 275 17.35 -22.72 -11.58
N SER A 276 16.25 -22.03 -11.35
CA SER A 276 15.89 -20.78 -12.04
C SER A 276 15.88 -19.60 -11.07
N LEU A 277 16.35 -18.44 -11.50
CA LEU A 277 16.24 -17.17 -10.78
C LEU A 277 15.49 -16.16 -11.63
N ALA A 278 14.45 -15.56 -11.08
CA ALA A 278 13.80 -14.38 -11.66
C ALA A 278 14.30 -13.15 -10.90
N ILE A 279 15.03 -12.29 -11.60
CA ILE A 279 15.62 -11.06 -11.05
C ILE A 279 14.85 -9.87 -11.60
N GLY A 280 14.20 -9.14 -10.70
CA GLY A 280 13.47 -7.91 -11.03
C GLY A 280 14.38 -6.68 -11.04
N PRO A 281 13.85 -5.52 -11.48
CA PRO A 281 14.62 -4.29 -11.63
C PRO A 281 15.16 -3.74 -10.29
N HIS A 282 14.51 -4.07 -9.16
CA HIS A 282 14.87 -3.55 -7.85
C HIS A 282 15.60 -4.57 -6.96
N ASP A 283 15.93 -5.76 -7.48
CA ASP A 283 16.56 -6.83 -6.69
C ASP A 283 17.92 -6.43 -6.10
N ALA A 284 18.72 -5.67 -6.85
CA ALA A 284 19.99 -5.16 -6.36
C ALA A 284 19.83 -4.22 -5.16
N VAL A 285 18.79 -3.36 -5.19
CA VAL A 285 18.44 -2.47 -4.07
C VAL A 285 18.00 -3.29 -2.86
N LEU A 286 17.10 -4.26 -3.07
CA LEU A 286 16.62 -5.14 -2.00
C LEU A 286 17.77 -5.90 -1.32
N ARG A 287 18.71 -6.44 -2.11
CA ARG A 287 19.86 -7.16 -1.58
C ARG A 287 20.73 -6.26 -0.70
N ARG A 288 21.02 -5.03 -1.15
CA ARG A 288 21.77 -4.05 -0.35
C ARG A 288 21.02 -3.66 0.92
N HIS A 289 19.71 -3.41 0.82
CA HIS A 289 18.86 -3.09 1.95
C HIS A 289 18.89 -4.20 3.01
N ARG A 290 18.69 -5.46 2.61
CA ARG A 290 18.73 -6.62 3.52
C ARG A 290 20.09 -6.79 4.20
N ALA A 291 21.18 -6.65 3.43
CA ALA A 291 22.53 -6.69 3.99
C ALA A 291 22.73 -5.59 5.04
N TRP A 292 22.32 -4.36 4.74
CA TRP A 292 22.41 -3.24 5.67
C TRP A 292 21.52 -3.43 6.92
N MET A 293 20.28 -3.91 6.77
CA MET A 293 19.36 -4.21 7.88
C MET A 293 19.90 -5.27 8.85
N SER A 294 20.83 -6.13 8.41
CA SER A 294 21.47 -7.12 9.28
C SER A 294 22.52 -6.52 10.24
N THR A 295 23.00 -5.31 9.97
CA THR A 295 24.01 -4.61 10.77
C THR A 295 23.43 -4.08 12.10
N GLN A 296 24.27 -3.53 12.98
CA GLN A 296 23.81 -3.00 14.28
C GLN A 296 23.10 -1.65 14.19
N GLN A 297 23.40 -0.83 13.19
CA GLN A 297 22.91 0.55 13.08
C GLN A 297 21.36 0.63 12.96
N PRO A 298 20.69 -0.07 12.01
CA PRO A 298 19.23 -0.06 11.94
C PRO A 298 18.57 -0.66 13.19
N LYS A 299 19.20 -1.63 13.86
CA LYS A 299 18.65 -2.24 15.09
C LYS A 299 18.56 -1.23 16.24
N LYS A 300 19.50 -0.30 16.33
CA LYS A 300 19.48 0.77 17.35
C LYS A 300 18.41 1.83 17.10
N LEU A 301 17.97 1.99 15.85
CA LEU A 301 16.97 2.98 15.46
C LEU A 301 15.53 2.45 15.52
N MET A 302 15.36 1.12 15.51
CA MET A 302 14.05 0.46 15.62
C MET A 302 13.76 -0.10 17.02
N GLY A 303 14.75 -0.08 17.93
CA GLY A 303 14.71 -0.71 19.25
C GLY A 303 14.48 0.27 20.38
#